data_AF-A0A8T4L2I6-F1
#
_entry.id   AF-A0A8T4L2I6-F1
#
_cell.length_a   1.000
_cell.length_b   1.000
_cell.length_c   1.000
_cell.angle_alpha   90.00
_cell.angle_beta   90.00
_cell.angle_gamma   90.00
#
_symmetry.space_group_name_H-M   'P 1'
#
loop_
_entity.id
_entity.type
_entity.pdbx_description
1 polymer ?
#
loop_
_entity_poly.entity_id
_entity_poly.type
_entity_poly.pdbx_seq_one_letter_code
_entity_poly.pdbx_strand_id
1 'polypeptide(L)'
;MISALFFKQKPVRALASLAQKDRVWYASMLCKEIDCTYPHLTNLLKEFERQNLITTTGQGRIKIIELTDTGDDLAHDLENLLRRMDKIEKSGGSKAQEQEAEAGEKKPGK
;
A
#
# COMPACT_ATOMS: atom_id res chain seq x y z
N MET A 1 8.62 5.82 -1.13
CA MET A 1 7.21 5.78 -1.50
C MET A 1 6.57 7.14 -1.33
N ILE A 2 6.34 7.83 -2.44
CA ILE A 2 5.68 9.14 -2.55
C ILE A 2 4.29 9.11 -1.90
N SER A 3 3.65 7.94 -1.83
CA SER A 3 2.39 7.74 -1.11
C SER A 3 2.46 8.10 0.38
N ALA A 4 3.64 8.09 1.01
CA ALA A 4 3.80 8.48 2.41
C ALA A 4 3.59 9.98 2.66
N LEU A 5 3.67 10.81 1.61
CA LEU A 5 3.33 12.23 1.68
C LEU A 5 1.83 12.47 1.84
N PHE A 6 1.00 11.55 1.37
CA PHE A 6 -0.45 11.71 1.30
C PHE A 6 -1.19 10.87 2.34
N PHE A 7 -0.69 9.67 2.63
CA PHE A 7 -1.41 8.70 3.45
C PHE A 7 -0.54 7.96 4.46
N LYS A 8 -1.18 7.50 5.54
CA LYS A 8 -0.62 6.50 6.43
C LYS A 8 -0.51 5.17 5.68
N GLN A 9 0.72 4.65 5.58
CA GLN A 9 1.04 3.49 4.76
C GLN A 9 0.25 2.23 5.13
N LYS A 10 0.18 1.88 6.42
CA LYS A 10 -0.42 0.60 6.87
C LYS A 10 -1.93 0.51 6.57
N PRO A 11 -2.77 1.50 6.91
CA PRO A 11 -4.19 1.46 6.55
C PRO A 11 -4.43 1.35 5.04
N VAL A 12 -3.75 2.18 4.25
CA VAL A 12 -3.95 2.20 2.79
C VAL A 12 -3.50 0.90 2.14
N ARG A 13 -2.32 0.39 2.53
CA ARG A 13 -1.86 -0.92 2.06
C ARG A 13 -2.78 -2.05 2.50
N ALA A 14 -3.30 -2.02 3.72
CA ALA A 14 -4.20 -3.06 4.21
C ALA A 14 -5.44 -3.15 3.34
N LEU A 15 -6.11 -2.02 3.10
CA LEU A 15 -7.34 -2.02 2.29
C LEU A 15 -7.06 -2.34 0.83
N ALA A 16 -6.03 -1.73 0.22
CA ALA A 16 -5.67 -2.00 -1.18
C ALA A 16 -5.27 -3.47 -1.42
N SER A 17 -4.63 -4.13 -0.43
CA SER A 17 -4.27 -5.55 -0.57
C SER A 17 -5.49 -6.46 -0.72
N LEU A 18 -6.60 -6.09 -0.10
CA LEU A 18 -7.85 -6.87 -0.14
C LEU A 18 -8.52 -6.86 -1.51
N ALA A 19 -8.17 -5.95 -2.43
CA ALA A 19 -8.76 -5.87 -3.78
C ALA A 19 -8.48 -7.12 -4.65
N GLN A 20 -7.53 -7.96 -4.26
CA GLN A 20 -7.20 -9.21 -4.95
C GLN A 20 -8.33 -10.25 -4.77
N LYS A 21 -9.23 -10.35 -5.76
CA LYS A 21 -10.45 -11.20 -5.70
C LYS A 21 -10.18 -12.71 -5.70
N ASP A 22 -9.02 -13.13 -6.19
CA ASP A 22 -8.62 -14.54 -6.33
C ASP A 22 -8.03 -15.13 -5.03
N ARG A 23 -8.03 -14.36 -3.94
CA ARG A 23 -7.43 -14.74 -2.66
C ARG A 23 -8.39 -14.52 -1.50
N VAL A 24 -8.59 -15.58 -0.70
CA VAL A 24 -9.24 -15.45 0.62
C VAL A 24 -8.24 -14.81 1.59
N TRP A 25 -8.64 -13.70 2.21
CA TRP A 25 -7.79 -12.97 3.14
C TRP A 25 -8.05 -13.37 4.59
N TYR A 26 -7.02 -13.92 5.21
CA TYR A 26 -7.01 -14.18 6.65
C TYR A 26 -6.27 -13.04 7.37
N ALA A 27 -6.70 -12.69 8.58
CA ALA A 27 -6.04 -11.65 9.37
C ALA A 27 -4.54 -11.89 9.55
N SER A 28 -4.11 -13.14 9.78
CA SER A 28 -2.68 -13.49 9.88
C SER A 28 -1.90 -13.25 8.58
N MET A 29 -2.54 -13.42 7.42
CA MET A 29 -1.92 -13.17 6.11
C MET A 29 -1.80 -11.67 5.84
N LEU A 30 -2.88 -10.91 6.09
CA LEU A 30 -2.84 -9.46 5.96
C LEU A 30 -1.82 -8.82 6.91
N CYS A 31 -1.65 -9.38 8.11
CA CYS A 31 -0.66 -8.94 9.08
C CYS A 31 0.77 -9.00 8.54
N LYS A 32 1.09 -10.08 7.80
CA LYS A 32 2.38 -10.28 7.13
C LYS A 32 2.54 -9.34 5.94
N GLU A 33 1.48 -9.15 5.17
CA GLU A 33 1.48 -8.28 3.98
C GLU A 33 1.82 -6.82 4.31
N ILE A 34 1.30 -6.30 5.43
CA ILE A 34 1.48 -4.90 5.82
C ILE A 34 2.54 -4.67 6.91
N ASP A 35 3.26 -5.72 7.29
CA ASP A 35 4.27 -5.71 8.36
C ASP A 35 3.78 -5.04 9.65
N CYS A 36 2.73 -5.60 10.24
CA CYS A 36 2.19 -5.11 11.52
C CYS A 36 2.04 -6.24 12.54
N THR A 37 1.79 -5.89 13.80
CA THR A 37 1.45 -6.88 14.83
C THR A 37 -0.05 -7.19 14.81
N TYR A 38 -0.42 -8.41 15.22
CA TYR A 38 -1.81 -8.86 15.18
C TYR A 38 -2.78 -7.95 15.98
N PRO A 39 -2.44 -7.44 17.18
CA PRO A 39 -3.30 -6.50 17.89
C PRO A 39 -3.50 -5.18 17.13
N HIS A 40 -2.45 -4.66 16.47
CA HIS A 40 -2.54 -3.45 15.67
C HIS A 40 -3.45 -3.66 14.46
N LEU A 41 -3.31 -4.81 13.77
CA LEU A 41 -4.21 -5.14 12.67
C LEU A 41 -5.66 -5.26 13.13
N THR A 42 -5.90 -5.93 14.26
CA THR A 42 -7.26 -6.15 14.76
C THR A 42 -7.97 -4.83 15.06
N ASN A 43 -7.25 -3.85 15.61
CA ASN A 43 -7.80 -2.51 15.84
C ASN A 43 -8.10 -1.78 14.51
N LEU A 44 -7.23 -1.93 13.51
CA LEU A 44 -7.46 -1.38 12.17
C LEU A 44 -8.68 -2.01 11.49
N LEU A 45 -8.82 -3.34 11.56
CA LEU A 45 -9.96 -4.06 10.98
C LEU A 45 -11.28 -3.68 11.65
N LYS A 46 -11.27 -3.47 12.98
CA LYS A 46 -12.46 -2.95 13.68
C LYS A 46 -12.87 -1.57 13.16
N GLU A 47 -11.91 -0.71 12.86
CA GLU A 47 -12.20 0.60 12.29
C GLU A 47 -12.76 0.49 10.86
N PHE A 48 -12.19 -0.38 10.01
CA PHE A 48 -12.74 -0.63 8.67
C PHE A 48 -14.15 -1.22 8.71
N GLU A 49 -14.42 -2.16 9.61
CA GLU A 49 -15.74 -2.77 9.80
C GLU A 49 -16.76 -1.73 10.32
N ARG A 50 -16.35 -0.85 11.24
CA ARG A 50 -17.17 0.27 11.74
C ARG A 50 -17.57 1.25 10.63
N GLN A 51 -16.73 1.41 9.62
CA GLN A 51 -16.97 2.28 8.46
C GLN A 51 -17.64 1.53 7.29
N ASN A 52 -18.07 0.28 7.50
CA ASN A 52 -18.68 -0.58 6.48
C ASN A 52 -17.79 -0.80 5.25
N LEU A 53 -16.47 -0.83 5.42
CA LEU A 53 -15.52 -1.13 4.33
C LEU A 53 -15.21 -2.62 4.21
N ILE A 54 -15.31 -3.36 5.32
CA ILE A 54 -15.07 -4.80 5.34
C ILE A 54 -16.12 -5.49 6.20
N THR A 55 -16.28 -6.78 5.98
CA THR A 55 -16.91 -7.70 6.92
C THR A 55 -15.86 -8.69 7.40
N THR A 56 -16.02 -9.17 8.63
CA THR A 56 -15.16 -10.23 9.15
C THR A 56 -15.97 -11.42 9.65
N THR A 57 -15.62 -12.61 9.17
CA THR A 57 -16.26 -13.86 9.59
C THR A 57 -15.30 -14.68 10.42
N GLY A 58 -15.72 -15.04 11.63
CA GLY A 58 -14.93 -15.87 12.54
C GLY A 58 -15.34 -17.34 12.46
N GLN A 59 -14.41 -18.22 12.13
CA GLN A 59 -14.51 -19.65 12.43
C GLN A 59 -13.44 -20.01 13.45
N GLY A 60 -13.81 -19.99 14.74
CA GLY A 60 -12.88 -20.26 15.84
C GLY A 60 -11.74 -19.24 15.92
N ARG A 61 -10.50 -19.70 15.75
CA ARG A 61 -9.28 -18.85 15.78
C ARG A 61 -8.99 -18.17 14.45
N ILE A 62 -9.74 -18.49 13.40
CA ILE A 62 -9.52 -18.00 12.04
C ILE A 62 -10.51 -16.86 11.76
N LYS A 63 -9.98 -15.68 11.43
CA LYS A 63 -10.78 -14.51 11.00
C LYS A 63 -10.55 -14.29 9.50
N ILE A 64 -11.61 -14.51 8.72
CA ILE A 64 -11.67 -14.20 7.29
C ILE A 64 -12.11 -12.75 7.15
N ILE A 65 -11.54 -12.04 6.17
CA ILE A 65 -11.80 -10.64 5.87
C ILE A 65 -12.32 -10.57 4.44
N GLU A 66 -13.45 -9.92 4.26
CA GLU A 66 -14.07 -9.69 2.96
C GLU A 66 -14.39 -8.21 2.80
N LEU A 67 -14.31 -7.69 1.58
CA LEU A 67 -14.71 -6.33 1.27
C LEU A 67 -16.23 -6.25 1.15
N THR A 68 -16.82 -5.16 1.61
CA THR A 68 -18.18 -4.78 1.19
C THR A 68 -18.13 -4.20 -0.22
N ASP A 69 -19.27 -3.97 -0.87
CA ASP A 69 -19.32 -3.30 -2.17
C ASP A 69 -18.60 -1.94 -2.14
N THR A 70 -18.86 -1.13 -1.11
CA THR A 70 -18.19 0.17 -0.90
C THR A 70 -16.71 0.02 -0.60
N GLY A 71 -16.32 -1.02 0.12
CA GLY A 71 -14.93 -1.36 0.38
C GLY A 71 -14.19 -1.76 -0.89
N ASP A 72 -14.82 -2.53 -1.76
CA ASP A 72 -14.27 -3.00 -3.04
C ASP A 72 -13.90 -1.83 -3.94
N ASP A 73 -14.83 -0.90 -4.14
CA ASP A 73 -14.61 0.32 -4.92
C ASP A 73 -13.39 1.11 -4.39
N LEU A 74 -13.38 1.38 -3.08
CA LEU A 74 -12.31 2.15 -2.46
C LEU A 74 -10.97 1.41 -2.50
N ALA A 75 -10.95 0.10 -2.30
CA ALA A 75 -9.75 -0.71 -2.35
C ALA A 75 -9.10 -0.68 -3.74
N HIS A 76 -9.90 -0.76 -4.82
CA HIS A 76 -9.42 -0.66 -6.19
C HIS A 76 -8.91 0.75 -6.52
N ASP A 77 -9.57 1.80 -6.06
CA ASP A 77 -9.10 3.17 -6.23
C ASP A 77 -7.74 3.39 -5.55
N LEU A 78 -7.58 2.89 -4.32
CA LEU A 78 -6.32 2.96 -3.60
C LEU A 78 -5.21 2.15 -4.28
N GLU A 79 -5.51 0.94 -4.74
CA GLU A 79 -4.56 0.09 -5.47
C GLU A 79 -4.06 0.80 -6.74
N ASN A 80 -4.99 1.34 -7.54
CA ASN A 80 -4.69 2.09 -8.75
C ASN A 80 -3.84 3.34 -8.47
N LEU A 81 -4.17 4.08 -7.40
CA LEU A 81 -3.44 5.26 -7.00
C LEU A 81 -2.02 4.93 -6.53
N LEU A 82 -1.85 3.89 -5.72
CA LEU A 82 -0.53 3.39 -5.30
C LEU A 82 0.31 2.97 -6.51
N ARG A 83 -0.28 2.28 -7.49
CA ARG A 83 0.41 1.88 -8.72
C ARG A 83 0.84 3.07 -9.56
N ARG A 84 0.02 4.12 -9.66
CA ARG A 84 0.39 5.37 -10.35
C ARG A 84 1.53 6.09 -9.63
N MET A 85 1.46 6.16 -8.31
CA MET A 85 2.50 6.75 -7.46
C MET A 85 3.85 6.04 -7.61
N ASP A 86 3.86 4.71 -7.62
CA ASP A 86 5.08 3.92 -7.83
C ASP A 86 5.72 4.17 -9.22
N LYS A 87 4.90 4.34 -10.27
CA LYS A 87 5.39 4.75 -11.60
C LYS A 87 6.03 6.13 -11.58
N ILE A 88 5.43 7.08 -10.85
CA ILE A 88 5.98 8.45 -10.72
C ILE A 88 7.36 8.40 -10.07
N GLU A 89 7.52 7.66 -8.98
CA GLU A 89 8.82 7.48 -8.31
C GLU A 89 9.88 6.91 -9.25
N LYS A 90 9.53 5.89 -10.04
CA LYS A 90 10.43 5.27 -11.01
C LYS A 90 10.79 6.23 -12.15
N SER A 91 9.85 7.03 -12.63
CA SER A 91 10.09 8.03 -13.69
C SER A 91 10.88 9.26 -13.22
N GLY A 92 10.75 9.64 -11.94
CA GLY A 92 11.49 10.76 -11.35
C GLY A 92 12.97 10.44 -11.09
N GLY A 93 13.32 9.17 -10.90
CA GLY A 93 14.69 8.72 -10.69
C GLY A 93 15.60 8.81 -11.92
N SER A 94 15.04 8.79 -13.14
CA SER A 94 15.85 8.85 -14.38
C SER A 94 16.39 10.24 -14.72
N LYS A 95 15.87 11.32 -14.12
CA LYS A 95 16.37 12.68 -14.38
C LYS A 95 17.57 13.11 -13.53
N ALA A 96 17.95 12.33 -12.52
CA ALA A 96 19.06 12.67 -11.62
C ALA A 96 20.43 12.15 -12.11
N GLN A 97 20.49 11.23 -13.08
CA GLN A 97 21.76 10.61 -13.53
C GLN A 97 22.39 11.25 -14.78
N GLU A 98 21.73 12.20 -15.46
CA GLU A 98 22.29 12.90 -16.63
C GLU A 98 22.98 14.23 -16.28
N GLN A 99 22.84 14.76 -15.05
CA GLN A 99 23.41 16.07 -14.68
C GLN A 99 24.78 16.00 -13.98
N GLU A 100 25.28 14.82 -13.61
CA GLU A 100 26.63 14.67 -13.02
C GLU A 100 27.73 14.35 -14.05
N ALA A 101 27.40 14.11 -15.32
CA ALA A 101 28.39 13.77 -16.36
C ALA A 101 28.97 14.98 -17.13
N GLU A 102 28.35 16.17 -17.09
CA GLU A 102 28.82 17.35 -17.86
C GLU A 102 29.67 18.37 -17.06
N ALA A 103 29.87 18.19 -15.74
CA ALA A 103 30.68 19.11 -14.94
C ALA A 103 32.18 18.73 -14.87
N GLY A 104 32.59 17.65 -15.53
CA GLY A 104 33.90 17.02 -15.38
C GLY A 104 34.93 17.30 -16.48
N GLU A 105 34.85 18.39 -17.24
CA GLU A 105 35.92 18.72 -18.21
C GLU A 105 36.20 20.23 -18.32
N LYS A 106 36.94 20.78 -17.34
CA LYS A 106 37.88 21.88 -17.59
C LYS A 106 39.14 21.70 -16.76
N LYS A 107 40.14 21.02 -17.36
CA LYS A 107 41.56 21.27 -17.04
C LYS A 107 41.89 22.73 -17.37
N PRO A 108 42.74 23.37 -16.55
CA PRO A 108 44.10 23.64 -17.04
C PRO A 108 45.13 23.27 -15.95
N GLY A 109 46.33 22.76 -16.22
CA GLY A 109 47.09 22.81 -17.46
C GLY A 109 47.92 24.09 -17.59
N LYS A 110 48.76 24.43 -16.60
CA LYS A 110 50.19 24.72 -16.77
C LYS A 110 50.87 24.97 -15.42
#